data_AF-E8R1D5-F1
#
_entry.id   AF-E8R1D5-F1
#
_cell.length_a   1.000
_cell.length_b   1.000
_cell.length_c   1.000
_cell.angle_alpha   90.00
_cell.angle_beta   90.00
_cell.angle_gamma   90.00
#
_symmetry.space_group_name_H-M   'P 1'
#
loop_
_entity.id
_entity.type
_entity.pdbx_description
1 polymer ?
#
loop_
_entity_poly.entity_id
_entity_poly.type
_entity_poly.pdbx_seq_one_letter_code
_entity_poly.pdbx_strand_id
1 'polypeptide(L)'
;MPDYTPYQRKIIERYYRNYDAIKTQKLAELVTEVYLAEGKARERLWTRIEKTLQDLEFPATRITHLMEKRDPALLPGILREIQGQS
;
A
#
# COMPACT_ATOMS: atom_id res chain seq x y z
N MET A 1 16.76 -15.06 -19.83
CA MET A 1 16.50 -13.91 -18.94
C MET A 1 17.64 -12.92 -19.16
N PRO A 2 17.40 -11.62 -19.33
CA PRO A 2 18.49 -10.67 -19.57
C PRO A 2 19.46 -10.67 -18.37
N ASP A 3 20.74 -10.97 -18.63
CA ASP A 3 21.80 -10.96 -17.63
C ASP A 3 22.12 -9.52 -17.21
N TYR A 4 21.44 -9.03 -16.18
CA TYR A 4 21.75 -7.72 -15.62
C TYR A 4 23.12 -7.75 -14.95
N THR A 5 23.99 -6.80 -15.30
CA THR A 5 25.25 -6.57 -14.60
C THR A 5 25.02 -6.29 -13.11
N PRO A 6 26.00 -6.56 -12.22
CA PRO A 6 25.85 -6.28 -10.79
C PRO A 6 25.39 -4.85 -10.46
N TYR A 7 25.83 -3.87 -11.27
CA TYR A 7 25.40 -2.48 -11.16
C TYR A 7 23.93 -2.27 -11.54
N GLN A 8 23.47 -2.85 -12.66
CA GLN A 8 22.07 -2.80 -13.09
C GLN A 8 21.14 -3.47 -12.07
N ARG A 9 21.55 -4.59 -11.47
CA ARG A 9 20.79 -5.26 -10.40
C ARG A 9 20.60 -4.34 -9.19
N LYS A 10 21.65 -3.65 -8.75
CA LYS A 10 21.57 -2.70 -7.62
C LYS A 10 20.62 -1.53 -7.91
N ILE A 11 20.58 -1.04 -9.15
CA ILE A 11 19.63 0.01 -9.56
C ILE A 11 18.19 -0.52 -9.54
N ILE A 12 17.97 -1.73 -10.09
CA ILE A 12 16.66 -2.37 -10.11
C ILE A 12 16.16 -2.62 -8.68
N GLU A 13 17.01 -3.18 -7.81
CA GLU A 13 16.68 -3.44 -6.41
C GLU A 13 16.40 -2.14 -5.65
N ARG A 14 17.21 -1.09 -5.86
CA ARG A 14 16.97 0.23 -5.26
C ARG A 14 15.68 0.86 -5.76
N TYR A 15 15.35 0.66 -7.04
CA TYR A 15 14.09 1.14 -7.63
C TYR A 15 12.89 0.48 -6.94
N TYR A 16 12.84 -0.85 -6.84
CA TYR A 16 11.74 -1.55 -6.18
C TYR A 16 11.68 -1.26 -4.67
N ARG A 17 12.83 -1.22 -3.98
CA ARG A 17 12.89 -0.85 -2.56
C ARG A 17 12.37 0.55 -2.29
N ASN A 18 12.76 1.53 -3.12
CA ASN A 18 12.25 2.90 -3.00
C ASN A 18 10.78 2.99 -3.42
N TYR A 19 10.37 2.20 -4.42
CA TYR A 19 8.99 2.13 -4.89
C TYR A 19 8.05 1.66 -3.76
N ASP A 20 8.39 0.57 -3.08
CA ASP A 20 7.62 0.03 -1.96
C ASP A 20 7.62 0.99 -0.76
N ALA A 21 8.77 1.61 -0.45
CA ALA A 21 8.86 2.60 0.62
C ALA A 21 7.96 3.82 0.36
N ILE A 22 7.96 4.35 -0.87
CA ILE A 22 7.09 5.47 -1.28
C ILE A 22 5.61 5.07 -1.17
N LYS A 23 5.25 3.87 -1.61
CA LYS A 23 3.88 3.39 -1.56
C LYS A 23 3.40 3.13 -0.14
N THR A 24 4.29 2.63 0.72
CA THR A 24 4.00 2.41 2.16
C THR A 24 3.78 3.74 2.88
N GLN A 25 4.62 4.75 2.60
CA GLN A 25 4.42 6.10 3.14
C GLN A 25 3.08 6.70 2.69
N LYS A 26 2.77 6.58 1.39
CA LYS A 26 1.49 7.02 0.84
C LYS A 26 0.30 6.29 1.49
N LEU A 27 0.42 5.00 1.77
CA LEU A 27 -0.61 4.26 2.47
C LEU A 27 -0.83 4.86 3.88
N ALA A 28 0.24 5.13 4.63
CA ALA A 28 0.13 5.73 5.97
C ALA A 28 -0.60 7.09 5.97
N GLU A 29 -0.35 7.92 4.96
CA GLU A 29 -1.08 9.19 4.75
C GLU A 29 -2.57 8.94 4.50
N LEU A 30 -2.91 8.05 3.57
CA LEU A 30 -4.30 7.70 3.25
C LEU A 30 -5.04 7.11 4.45
N VAL A 31 -4.37 6.31 5.29
CA VAL A 31 -4.94 5.79 6.53
C VAL A 31 -5.33 6.94 7.45
N THR A 32 -4.44 7.92 7.65
CA THR A 32 -4.74 9.08 8.51
C THR A 32 -5.89 9.92 7.94
N GLU A 33 -5.89 10.17 6.63
CA GLU A 33 -6.94 10.94 5.95
C GLU A 33 -8.32 10.28 6.05
N VAL A 34 -8.40 8.95 5.92
CA VAL A 34 -9.70 8.26 5.90
C VAL A 34 -10.39 8.25 7.26
N TYR A 35 -9.64 8.38 8.36
CA TYR A 35 -10.21 8.57 9.71
C TYR A 35 -10.92 9.92 9.85
N LEU A 36 -10.43 10.96 9.17
CA LEU A 36 -10.92 12.33 9.29
C LEU A 36 -11.99 12.68 8.24
N ALA A 37 -12.16 11.84 7.23
CA ALA A 37 -13.05 12.10 6.11
C ALA A 37 -14.43 11.43 6.28
N GLU A 38 -15.43 12.10 5.70
CA GLU A 38 -16.81 11.64 5.65
C GLU A 38 -17.40 11.71 4.23
N GLY A 39 -18.55 11.06 4.03
CA GLY A 39 -19.30 11.06 2.78
C GLY A 39 -18.46 10.70 1.53
N LYS A 40 -18.69 11.43 0.44
CA LYS A 40 -18.01 11.19 -0.85
C LYS A 40 -16.49 11.33 -0.78
N ALA A 41 -15.95 12.10 0.16
CA ALA A 41 -14.50 12.23 0.32
C ALA A 41 -13.91 10.93 0.88
N ARG A 42 -14.57 10.34 1.89
CA ARG A 42 -14.18 9.04 2.47
C ARG A 42 -14.21 7.92 1.44
N GLU A 43 -15.24 7.88 0.59
CA GLU A 43 -15.33 6.88 -0.50
C GLU A 43 -14.14 6.95 -1.45
N ARG A 44 -13.74 8.16 -1.88
CA ARG A 44 -12.56 8.36 -2.75
C ARG A 44 -11.27 7.91 -2.07
N LEU A 45 -11.14 8.11 -0.76
CA LEU A 45 -9.98 7.64 0.00
C LEU A 45 -9.94 6.12 0.05
N TRP A 46 -11.07 5.44 0.24
CA TRP A 46 -11.13 3.97 0.19
C TRP A 46 -10.70 3.42 -1.18
N THR A 47 -11.13 4.02 -2.28
CA THR A 47 -10.65 3.63 -3.63
C THR A 47 -9.14 3.84 -3.79
N ARG A 48 -8.58 4.91 -3.22
CA ARG A 48 -7.13 5.15 -3.23
C ARG A 48 -6.38 4.14 -2.37
N ILE A 49 -6.93 3.77 -1.21
CA ILE A 49 -6.36 2.75 -0.31
C ILE A 49 -6.33 1.40 -1.03
N GLU A 50 -7.45 0.97 -1.62
CA GLU A 50 -7.54 -0.27 -2.40
C GLU A 50 -6.47 -0.33 -3.49
N LYS A 51 -6.38 0.72 -4.32
CA LYS A 51 -5.37 0.79 -5.38
C LYS A 51 -3.94 0.76 -4.84
N THR A 52 -3.69 1.43 -3.72
CA THR A 52 -2.34 1.45 -3.11
C THR A 52 -1.96 0.07 -2.57
N LEU A 53 -2.92 -0.66 -1.99
CA LEU A 53 -2.70 -2.04 -1.54
C LEU A 53 -2.47 -3.01 -2.71
N GLN A 54 -3.18 -2.83 -3.83
CA GLN A 54 -2.94 -3.58 -5.07
C GLN A 54 -1.54 -3.30 -5.63
N ASP A 55 -1.12 -2.03 -5.66
CA ASP A 55 0.21 -1.61 -6.13
C ASP A 55 1.35 -2.16 -5.23
N LEU A 56 1.04 -2.44 -3.96
CA LEU A 56 1.92 -3.07 -2.97
C LEU A 56 1.82 -4.62 -2.99
N GLU A 57 1.12 -5.18 -3.96
CA GLU A 57 0.90 -6.63 -4.11
C GLU A 57 0.29 -7.31 -2.86
N PHE A 58 -0.47 -6.55 -2.06
CA PHE A 58 -1.12 -7.08 -0.86
C PHE A 58 -2.20 -8.12 -1.25
N PRO A 59 -2.43 -9.19 -0.45
CA PRO A 59 -3.32 -10.28 -0.85
C PRO A 59 -4.74 -9.81 -1.20
N ALA A 60 -5.17 -10.10 -2.44
CA ALA A 60 -6.45 -9.62 -2.98
C ALA A 60 -7.66 -10.02 -2.12
N THR A 61 -7.68 -11.22 -1.54
CA THR A 61 -8.74 -11.69 -0.64
C THR A 61 -8.89 -10.81 0.60
N ARG A 62 -7.77 -10.29 1.12
CA ARG A 62 -7.77 -9.38 2.27
C ARG A 62 -8.17 -7.96 1.88
N ILE A 63 -7.78 -7.52 0.68
CA ILE A 63 -8.28 -6.25 0.11
C ILE A 63 -9.80 -6.32 -0.02
N THR A 64 -10.36 -7.40 -0.57
CA THR A 64 -11.81 -7.60 -0.67
C THR A 64 -12.47 -7.51 0.70
N HIS A 65 -11.98 -8.26 1.70
CA HIS A 65 -12.53 -8.20 3.05
C HIS A 65 -12.45 -6.81 3.67
N LEU A 66 -11.33 -6.10 3.49
CA LEU A 66 -11.17 -4.72 3.93
C LEU A 66 -12.20 -3.78 3.26
N MET A 67 -12.41 -3.95 1.95
CA MET A 67 -13.32 -3.10 1.16
C MET A 67 -14.80 -3.40 1.38
N GLU A 68 -15.15 -4.61 1.84
CA GLU A 68 -16.48 -4.96 2.33
C GLU A 68 -16.77 -4.29 3.68
N LYS A 69 -15.78 -4.27 4.59
CA LYS A 69 -15.94 -3.68 5.92
C LYS A 69 -15.82 -2.16 5.91
N ARG A 70 -14.90 -1.61 5.10
CA ARG A 70 -14.49 -0.19 5.07
C ARG A 70 -14.31 0.39 6.47
N ASP A 71 -13.73 -0.42 7.35
CA ASP A 71 -13.43 -0.05 8.73
C ASP A 71 -11.99 0.45 8.83
N PRO A 72 -11.77 1.76 9.11
CA PRO A 72 -10.43 2.31 9.28
C PRO A 72 -9.62 1.62 10.38
N ALA A 73 -10.27 1.00 11.37
CA ALA A 73 -9.61 0.30 12.48
C ALA A 73 -8.75 -0.90 12.03
N LEU A 74 -9.03 -1.44 10.83
CA LEU A 74 -8.25 -2.54 10.26
C LEU A 74 -6.93 -2.07 9.62
N LEU A 75 -6.85 -0.81 9.22
CA LEU A 75 -5.71 -0.27 8.45
C LEU A 75 -4.39 -0.20 9.23
N PRO A 76 -4.34 0.15 10.54
CA PRO A 76 -3.09 0.12 11.31
C PRO A 76 -2.48 -1.29 11.41
N GLY A 77 -3.30 -2.35 11.40
CA GLY A 77 -2.81 -3.73 11.34
C GLY A 77 -2.11 -4.01 10.02
N ILE A 78 -2.79 -3.69 8.91
CA ILE A 78 -2.28 -3.87 7.55
C ILE A 78 -0.99 -3.07 7.33
N LEU A 79 -0.92 -1.82 7.81
CA LEU A 79 0.27 -0.99 7.69
C LEU A 79 1.49 -1.60 8.40
N ARG A 80 1.29 -2.13 9.62
CA ARG A 80 2.36 -2.81 10.37
C ARG A 80 2.86 -4.06 9.68
N GLU A 81 1.96 -4.83 9.05
CA GLU A 81 2.35 -6.02 8.30
C GLU A 81 3.20 -5.66 7.08
N ILE A 82 2.82 -4.64 6.34
CA ILE A 82 3.59 -4.15 5.18
C ILE A 82 4.96 -3.62 5.62
N GLN A 83 5.01 -2.84 6.70
CA GLN A 83 6.27 -2.32 7.25
C GLN A 83 7.17 -3.41 7.85
N GLY A 84 6.58 -4.46 8.42
CA GLY A 84 7.33 -5.60 8.99
C GLY A 84 7.81 -6.62 7.97
N GLN A 85 7.35 -6.54 6.71
CA GLN A 85 7.85 -7.34 5.60
C GLN A 85 9.00 -6.68 4.82
N SER A 86 9.40 -5.45 5.19
CA SER A 86 10.47 -4.67 4.54
C SER A 86 11.87 -4.94 5.08
#